data_AF-A0A061N2F1-F1
#
_entry.id   AF-A0A061N2F1-F1
#
_cell.length_a   1.000
_cell.length_b   1.000
_cell.length_c   1.000
_cell.angle_alpha   90.00
_cell.angle_beta   90.00
_cell.angle_gamma   90.00
#
_symmetry.space_group_name_H-M   'P 1'
#
loop_
_entity.id
_entity.type
_entity.pdbx_description
1 polymer ?
#
loop_
_entity_poly.entity_id
_entity_poly.type
_entity_poly.pdbx_seq_one_letter_code
_entity_poly.pdbx_strand_id
1 'polypeptide(L)'
;MKDEANDTIYVNEINTIPGSLSFYLWEAADKDFQTLTNDLIQLALKRQRDRERLTFSIDSNLFSLQGGGGGKGGSKGGSKR
;
A
#
# COMPACT_ATOMS: atom_id res chain seq x y z
N MET A 1 18.47 -12.41 -20.78
CA MET A 1 19.51 -12.76 -21.75
C MET A 1 20.36 -13.86 -21.16
N LYS A 2 20.63 -14.92 -21.91
CA LYS A 2 21.50 -16.02 -21.50
C LYS A 2 22.86 -15.81 -22.16
N ASP A 3 23.93 -15.83 -21.37
CA ASP A 3 25.28 -15.94 -21.90
C ASP A 3 25.56 -17.41 -22.24
N GLU A 4 25.80 -17.72 -23.51
CA GLU A 4 25.98 -19.09 -23.99
C GLU A 4 27.31 -19.71 -23.57
N ALA A 5 28.28 -18.91 -23.11
CA ALA A 5 29.59 -19.43 -22.70
C ALA A 5 29.60 -20.00 -21.27
N ASN A 6 28.71 -19.50 -20.40
CA ASN A 6 28.70 -19.82 -18.97
C ASN A 6 27.29 -20.01 -18.38
N ASP A 7 26.25 -20.03 -19.22
CA ASP A 7 24.84 -20.12 -18.85
C ASP A 7 24.35 -19.03 -17.87
N THR A 8 25.08 -17.92 -17.74
CA THR A 8 24.68 -16.83 -16.84
C THR A 8 23.44 -16.13 -17.38
N ILE A 9 22.46 -15.92 -16.50
CA ILE A 9 21.22 -15.24 -16.83
C ILE A 9 21.27 -13.79 -16.36
N TYR A 10 21.03 -12.88 -17.30
CA TYR A 10 20.94 -11.45 -17.08
C TYR A 10 19.50 -10.97 -17.29
N VAL A 11 18.98 -10.22 -16.32
CA VAL A 11 17.72 -9.48 -16.47
C VAL A 11 18.04 -8.15 -17.11
N ASN A 12 17.41 -7.86 -18.25
CA ASN A 12 17.60 -6.59 -18.94
C ASN A 12 16.70 -5.50 -18.35
N GLU A 13 15.39 -5.76 -18.38
CA GLU A 13 14.37 -4.84 -17.89
C GLU A 13 13.16 -5.62 -17.35
N ILE A 14 12.34 -4.94 -16.55
CA ILE A 14 11.06 -5.43 -16.08
C ILE A 14 9.96 -4.52 -16.63
N ASN A 15 9.06 -5.08 -17.43
CA ASN A 15 7.92 -4.35 -17.99
C ASN A 15 6.69 -4.55 -17.09
N THR A 16 6.26 -3.49 -16.40
CA THR A 16 5.08 -3.51 -15.53
C THR A 16 3.77 -3.44 -16.31
N ILE A 17 3.79 -2.87 -17.51
CA ILE A 17 2.67 -2.84 -18.47
C ILE A 17 3.18 -3.30 -19.83
N PRO A 18 3.33 -4.62 -20.04
CA PRO A 18 3.75 -5.13 -21.32
C PRO A 18 2.61 -5.02 -22.35
N GLY A 19 2.96 -4.98 -23.64
CA GLY A 19 2.00 -4.97 -24.74
C GLY A 19 1.05 -6.17 -24.66
N SER A 20 -0.25 -5.91 -24.83
CA SER A 20 -1.33 -6.91 -24.71
C SER A 20 -1.27 -7.74 -23.42
N LEU A 21 -0.72 -7.18 -22.33
CA LEU A 21 -0.53 -7.86 -21.04
C LEU A 21 0.32 -9.15 -21.13
N SER A 22 1.10 -9.32 -22.21
CA SER A 22 1.82 -10.55 -22.52
C SER A 22 0.94 -11.82 -22.47
N PHE A 23 -0.34 -11.74 -22.85
CA PHE A 23 -1.29 -12.86 -22.67
C PHE A 23 -0.82 -14.17 -23.31
N TYR A 24 -0.10 -14.10 -24.43
CA TYR A 24 0.45 -15.26 -25.15
C TYR A 24 1.40 -16.13 -24.30
N LEU A 25 2.07 -15.55 -23.29
CA LEU A 25 2.88 -16.33 -22.35
C LEU A 25 2.02 -17.11 -21.35
N TRP A 26 0.84 -16.61 -21.05
CA TRP A 26 -0.12 -17.19 -20.10
C TRP A 26 -1.01 -18.26 -20.73
N GLU A 27 -1.23 -18.22 -22.05
CA GLU A 27 -1.94 -19.27 -22.78
C GLU A 27 -1.26 -20.63 -22.62
N ALA A 28 0.09 -20.67 -22.64
CA ALA A 28 0.85 -21.90 -22.37
C ALA A 28 0.70 -22.43 -20.94
N ALA A 29 0.15 -21.62 -20.04
CA ALA A 29 -0.19 -21.97 -18.66
C ALA A 29 -1.71 -22.11 -18.45
N ASP A 30 -2.45 -22.40 -19.52
CA ASP A 30 -3.91 -22.61 -19.51
C ASP A 30 -4.72 -21.40 -19.00
N LYS A 31 -4.19 -20.19 -19.17
CA LYS A 31 -4.91 -18.93 -18.87
C LYS A 31 -5.18 -18.16 -20.13
N ASP A 32 -6.44 -18.19 -20.56
CA ASP A 32 -6.91 -17.34 -21.65
C ASP A 32 -6.94 -15.86 -21.25
N PHE A 33 -7.08 -14.99 -22.26
CA PHE A 33 -7.08 -13.54 -22.06
C PHE A 33 -8.17 -13.06 -21.08
N GLN A 34 -9.36 -13.68 -21.12
CA GLN A 34 -10.47 -13.31 -20.25
C GLN A 34 -10.17 -13.63 -18.79
N THR A 35 -9.64 -14.83 -18.54
CA THR A 35 -9.26 -15.30 -17.20
C THR A 35 -8.11 -14.46 -16.65
N LEU A 36 -7.06 -14.21 -17.44
CA LEU A 36 -5.94 -13.35 -17.05
C LEU A 36 -6.42 -11.95 -16.68
N THR A 37 -7.27 -11.35 -17.52
CA THR A 37 -7.79 -10.00 -17.28
C THR A 37 -8.63 -9.94 -16.00
N ASN A 38 -9.51 -10.93 -15.80
CA ASN A 38 -10.30 -11.04 -14.59
C ASN A 38 -9.40 -11.15 -13.34
N ASP A 39 -8.36 -11.99 -13.38
CA ASP A 39 -7.42 -12.15 -12.27
C ASP A 39 -6.68 -10.85 -11.93
N LEU A 40 -6.24 -10.11 -12.94
CA LEU A 40 -5.59 -8.80 -12.76
C LEU A 40 -6.53 -7.77 -12.09
N ILE A 41 -7.81 -7.75 -12.47
CA ILE A 41 -8.83 -6.90 -11.83
C ILE A 41 -9.01 -7.31 -10.36
N GLN A 42 -9.12 -8.61 -10.07
CA GLN A 42 -9.27 -9.09 -8.69
C GLN A 42 -8.05 -8.75 -7.82
N LEU A 43 -6.84 -8.90 -8.37
CA LEU A 43 -5.60 -8.50 -7.70
C LEU A 43 -5.56 -7.00 -7.43
N ALA A 44 -6.00 -6.16 -8.38
CA ALA A 44 -6.06 -4.71 -8.19
C ALA A 44 -7.01 -4.32 -7.05
N LEU A 45 -8.21 -4.90 -7.02
CA LEU A 45 -9.20 -4.67 -5.96
C LEU A 45 -8.71 -5.17 -4.59
N LYS A 46 -8.08 -6.35 -4.55
CA LYS A 46 -7.47 -6.87 -3.31
C LYS A 46 -6.40 -5.93 -2.78
N ARG A 47 -5.49 -5.47 -3.65
CA ARG A 47 -4.41 -4.55 -3.29
C ARG A 47 -4.94 -3.23 -2.76
N GLN A 48 -6.05 -2.73 -3.30
CA GLN A 48 -6.71 -1.53 -2.77
C GLN A 48 -7.20 -1.76 -1.33
N ARG A 49 -7.98 -2.83 -1.09
CA ARG A 49 -8.48 -3.16 0.26
C ARG A 49 -7.35 -3.34 1.28
N ASP A 50 -6.26 -4.00 0.87
CA ASP A 50 -5.10 -4.20 1.75
C ASP A 50 -4.43 -2.87 2.14
N ARG A 51 -4.36 -1.89 1.24
CA ARG A 51 -3.83 -0.55 1.54
C ARG A 51 -4.74 0.25 2.46
N GLU A 52 -6.04 0.19 2.22
CA GLU A 52 -7.03 0.84 3.07
C GLU A 52 -6.94 0.31 4.52
N ARG A 53 -6.78 -1.00 4.71
CA ARG A 53 -6.58 -1.60 6.04
C ARG A 53 -5.31 -1.11 6.75
N LEU A 54 -4.23 -0.87 6.00
CA LEU A 54 -2.98 -0.34 6.57
C LEU A 54 -3.09 1.15 6.91
N THR A 55 -3.97 1.88 6.23
CA THR A 55 -4.21 3.30 6.47
C THR A 55 -5.31 3.44 7.52
N PHE A 56 -4.98 3.13 8.77
CA PHE A 56 -5.87 3.44 9.89
C PHE A 56 -5.73 4.93 10.24
N SER A 57 -6.78 5.72 10.08
CA SER A 57 -6.83 7.04 10.71
C SER A 57 -7.06 6.83 12.20
N ILE A 58 -6.08 7.20 13.02
CA ILE A 58 -6.32 7.38 14.45
C ILE A 58 -7.11 8.68 14.58
N ASP A 59 -8.43 8.57 14.50
CA ASP A 59 -9.36 9.69 14.76
C ASP A 59 -9.38 10.06 16.26
N SER A 60 -8.67 9.31 17.10
CA SER A 60 -8.39 9.71 18.48
C SER A 60 -7.59 11.00 18.44
N ASN A 61 -8.27 12.08 18.81
CA ASN A 61 -7.71 13.39 19.05
C ASN A 61 -6.58 13.25 20.09
N LEU A 62 -5.36 12.92 19.65
CA LEU A 62 -4.20 12.62 20.50
C LEU A 62 -3.88 13.82 21.42
N PHE A 63 -4.25 15.02 20.96
CA PHE A 63 -4.18 16.27 21.71
C PHE A 63 -5.29 16.46 22.76
N SER A 64 -6.41 15.74 22.67
CA SER A 64 -7.48 15.81 23.69
C SER A 64 -7.07 15.18 25.02
N LEU A 65 -6.10 14.26 25.02
CA LEU A 65 -5.56 13.66 26.25
C LEU A 65 -4.63 14.62 27.01
N GLN A 66 -4.12 15.67 26.35
CA GLN A 66 -3.29 16.72 26.97
C GLN A 66 -4.12 17.90 27.52
N GLY A 67 -5.44 17.77 27.63
CA GLY A 67 -6.31 18.79 28.22
C GLY A 67 -6.62 18.61 29.71
N GLY A 68 -6.29 17.46 30.32
CA GLY A 68 -6.86 17.06 31.62
C GLY A 68 -5.94 17.04 32.85
N GLY A 69 -4.64 17.32 32.73
CA GLY A 69 -3.66 16.92 33.76
C GLY A 69 -2.65 17.97 34.25
N GLY A 70 -2.81 19.25 33.94
CA GLY A 70 -1.90 20.31 34.36
C GLY A 70 -2.23 20.90 35.74
N GLY A 71 -1.77 20.24 36.80
CA GLY A 71 -1.35 20.86 38.07
C GLY A 71 -2.21 21.99 38.66
N LYS A 72 -3.14 21.62 39.53
CA LYS A 72 -3.73 22.47 40.57
C LYS A 72 -2.62 23.03 41.48
N GLY A 73 -2.26 24.31 41.37
CA GLY A 73 -1.27 24.92 42.29
C GLY A 73 -0.98 26.40 42.02
N GLY A 74 -1.62 27.30 42.77
CA GLY A 74 -1.28 28.73 42.78
C GLY A 74 -2.37 29.59 43.42
N SER A 75 -2.16 29.95 44.68
CA SER A 75 -3.09 30.61 45.60
C SER A 75 -3.56 32.01 45.22
N LYS A 76 -4.82 32.30 45.58
CA LYS A 76 -5.42 33.58 46.04
C LYS A 76 -4.59 34.87 45.92
N GLY A 77 -5.22 35.91 45.37
CA GLY A 77 -5.03 37.29 45.84
C GLY A 77 -5.49 38.39 44.88
N GLY A 78 -6.45 39.23 45.30
CA GLY A 78 -6.48 40.64 44.88
C GLY A 78 -7.74 41.21 44.22
N SER A 79 -8.77 41.45 45.05
CA SER A 79 -9.85 42.47 45.00
C SER A 79 -10.07 43.38 43.77
N LYS A 80 -11.37 43.46 43.39
CA LYS A 80 -12.15 44.63 42.90
C LYS A 80 -11.41 45.97 42.83
N ARG A 81 -11.42 46.60 41.65
CA ARG A 81 -12.11 47.87 41.34
C ARG A 81 -12.13 48.11 39.83
#